data_AF-A0A945CEK5-F1
#
_entry.id   AF-A0A945CEK5-F1
#
_cell.length_a   1.000
_cell.length_b   1.000
_cell.length_c   1.000
_cell.angle_alpha   90.00
_cell.angle_beta   90.00
_cell.angle_gamma   90.00
#
_symmetry.space_group_name_H-M   'P 1'
#
loop_
_entity.id
_entity.type
_entity.pdbx_description
1 polymer ?
#
loop_
_entity_poly.entity_id
_entity_poly.type
_entity_poly.pdbx_seq_one_letter_code
_entity_poly.pdbx_strand_id
1 'polypeptide(L)'
;MAQSYYLPIHMSDPDQDVEFSHISIREPGTSLAEGKMRISRARCTFELPGKASAAIRKTAAAYENGFGAFVEAYGSHPVLRPILKDAASHCGTIRVLFTKDNDRVARLSPAPRKGASPQLVLDATWADSAPETPAAHFAGMILLGTLSMLNPKTNQRAAMHRVFDLYGLLDAAQKAQLQKFLRSSSVDCGHVFANAFANLYDAELAQAQDDLDIEELANISTELLFQTGYALDTLRFSAKGTPLKKGVVELAGKLCPNCALGKPLSGESPEAFAERAFDHIERTLKWRDKWATWMRMQDRIDFPYPQDFVFDLLNEEYEDLDEWRANINAVISRYFDYQTEGENIKRISEWAYESDIRLVSGRLSRAFGNQANLLSTAKYVQGKEMLAPLARRIEKATREDATLHTAATRLLHLVQEQKKTPYSRLVGALNAFDEALVKYQAEAAKKILDEADTASRHLLSRGAIALSRERMAAETGLT
;
A
#
# COMPACT_ATOMS: atom_id res chain seq x y z
N MET A 1 9.63 10.20 -19.71
CA MET A 1 10.93 9.97 -19.04
C MET A 1 11.27 8.49 -19.15
N ALA A 2 12.55 8.13 -19.31
CA ALA A 2 12.96 6.73 -19.27
C ALA A 2 12.64 6.17 -17.88
N GLN A 3 12.00 4.99 -17.80
CA GLN A 3 11.63 4.39 -16.52
C GLN A 3 12.89 4.04 -15.73
N SER A 4 13.14 4.73 -14.62
CA SER A 4 14.17 4.36 -13.65
C SER A 4 13.63 3.32 -12.67
N TYR A 5 14.45 2.34 -12.32
CA TYR A 5 14.19 1.37 -11.26
C TYR A 5 14.96 1.77 -10.02
N TYR A 6 14.33 1.76 -8.85
CA TYR A 6 14.97 2.15 -7.60
C TYR A 6 14.30 1.45 -6.42
N LEU A 7 15.03 1.31 -5.32
CA LEU A 7 14.43 0.96 -4.03
C LEU A 7 13.84 2.23 -3.40
N PRO A 8 12.68 2.17 -2.71
CA PRO A 8 12.02 3.35 -2.15
C PRO A 8 12.75 3.83 -0.87
N ILE A 9 13.99 4.28 -1.04
CA ILE A 9 14.89 4.77 0.01
C ILE A 9 15.15 6.23 -0.29
N HIS A 10 14.52 7.10 0.49
CA HIS A 10 14.69 8.53 0.35
C HIS A 10 15.83 9.01 1.24
N MET A 11 16.70 9.83 0.67
CA MET A 11 17.67 10.57 1.44
C MET A 11 17.00 11.76 2.14
N SER A 12 17.43 12.02 3.37
CA SER A 12 17.04 13.24 4.10
C SER A 12 17.68 14.45 3.45
N ASP A 13 17.00 15.59 3.50
CA ASP A 13 17.55 16.87 3.05
C ASP A 13 18.59 17.39 4.06
N PRO A 14 19.89 17.50 3.71
CA PRO A 14 20.90 18.00 4.64
C PRO A 14 20.89 19.53 4.81
N ASP A 15 20.26 20.28 3.89
CA ASP A 15 20.31 21.74 3.83
C ASP A 15 19.03 22.40 4.37
N GLN A 16 18.05 21.60 4.74
CA GLN A 16 16.76 22.06 5.21
C GLN A 16 16.73 21.82 6.73
N ASP A 17 16.81 22.91 7.51
CA ASP A 17 16.46 22.90 8.93
C ASP A 17 14.97 22.60 9.01
N VAL A 18 14.60 21.32 9.03
CA VAL A 18 13.18 20.99 9.03
C VAL A 18 12.78 20.40 10.36
N GLU A 19 11.84 21.08 10.99
CA GLU A 19 10.88 20.47 11.92
C GLU A 19 10.10 19.30 11.25
N PHE A 20 10.21 19.06 9.94
CA PHE A 20 9.44 18.09 9.14
C PHE A 20 10.33 17.27 8.17
N SER A 21 10.44 15.94 8.31
CA SER A 21 11.09 15.11 7.27
C SER A 21 10.29 15.18 5.96
N HIS A 22 10.71 16.02 5.02
CA HIS A 22 10.13 16.06 3.68
C HIS A 22 10.79 15.00 2.79
N ILE A 23 9.99 14.29 2.00
CA ILE A 23 10.51 13.59 0.84
C ILE A 23 11.08 14.64 -0.10
N SER A 24 12.41 14.73 -0.13
CA SER A 24 13.13 15.53 -1.09
C SER A 24 12.77 15.05 -2.50
N ILE A 25 11.90 15.75 -3.23
CA ILE A 25 11.72 15.50 -4.67
C ILE A 25 12.88 16.21 -5.39
N ARG A 26 14.08 15.64 -5.29
CA ARG A 26 15.33 16.18 -5.86
C ARG A 26 15.80 15.37 -7.06
N GLU A 27 14.88 15.04 -7.96
CA GLU A 27 15.28 14.37 -9.22
C GLU A 27 15.81 15.41 -10.23
N PRO A 28 16.97 15.19 -10.88
CA PRO A 28 17.90 14.06 -10.77
C PRO A 28 19.19 14.36 -9.98
N GLY A 29 19.18 15.35 -9.07
CA GLY A 29 20.38 15.88 -8.44
C GLY A 29 21.35 16.54 -9.45
N THR A 30 22.54 16.93 -8.98
CA THR A 30 23.61 17.50 -9.83
C THR A 30 24.67 16.44 -10.14
N SER A 31 24.97 16.21 -11.42
CA SER A 31 26.02 15.28 -11.86
C SER A 31 27.41 15.75 -11.40
N LEU A 32 28.14 14.89 -10.71
CA LEU A 32 29.52 15.13 -10.27
C LEU A 32 30.54 14.47 -11.18
N ALA A 33 30.34 13.21 -11.54
CA ALA A 33 31.28 12.46 -12.37
C ALA A 33 30.65 11.21 -13.00
N GLU A 34 31.23 10.75 -14.10
CA GLU A 34 30.91 9.44 -14.68
C GLU A 34 32.05 8.44 -14.43
N GLY A 35 31.66 7.21 -14.10
CA GLY A 35 32.54 6.06 -13.95
C GLY A 35 31.95 4.83 -14.63
N LYS A 36 32.61 3.68 -14.42
CA LYS A 36 32.09 2.38 -14.84
C LYS A 36 32.13 1.41 -13.68
N MET A 37 31.28 0.41 -13.71
CA MET A 37 31.29 -0.69 -12.76
C MET A 37 31.32 -2.01 -13.53
N ARG A 38 32.14 -2.94 -13.06
CA ARG A 38 32.12 -4.34 -13.46
C ARG A 38 31.60 -5.15 -12.30
N ILE A 39 30.67 -6.05 -12.59
CA ILE A 39 30.11 -6.96 -11.61
C ILE A 39 30.17 -8.39 -12.14
N SER A 40 30.49 -9.30 -11.22
CA SER A 40 30.42 -10.74 -11.40
C SER A 40 29.76 -11.33 -10.16
N ARG A 41 29.56 -12.65 -10.14
CA ARG A 41 29.04 -13.31 -8.92
C ARG A 41 30.00 -13.28 -7.73
N ALA A 42 31.28 -12.99 -7.96
CA ALA A 42 32.31 -13.03 -6.92
C ALA A 42 32.89 -11.65 -6.58
N ARG A 43 32.74 -10.66 -7.47
CA ARG A 43 33.41 -9.37 -7.33
C ARG A 43 32.62 -8.24 -7.98
N CYS A 44 32.63 -7.08 -7.31
CA CYS A 44 32.21 -5.78 -7.82
C CYS A 44 33.43 -4.85 -7.82
N THR A 45 33.64 -4.10 -8.90
CA THR A 45 34.72 -3.10 -9.01
C THR A 45 34.27 -1.87 -9.79
N PHE A 46 34.60 -0.70 -9.28
CA PHE A 46 34.38 0.60 -9.90
C PHE A 46 35.65 1.11 -10.57
N GLU A 47 35.53 1.53 -11.82
CA GLU A 47 36.53 2.28 -12.56
C GLU A 47 36.15 3.76 -12.49
N LEU A 48 36.85 4.49 -11.63
CA LEU A 48 36.62 5.92 -11.40
C LEU A 48 37.50 6.80 -12.31
N PRO A 49 37.07 8.02 -12.65
CA PRO A 49 37.90 8.97 -13.38
C PRO A 49 39.10 9.41 -12.51
N GLY A 50 40.25 9.68 -13.13
CA GLY A 50 41.49 10.01 -12.40
C GLY A 50 41.37 11.19 -11.44
N LYS A 51 40.49 12.16 -11.74
CA LYS A 51 40.19 13.34 -10.92
C LYS A 51 38.99 13.17 -9.98
N ALA A 52 38.52 11.94 -9.72
CA ALA A 52 37.39 11.70 -8.81
C ALA A 52 37.67 12.27 -7.40
N SER A 53 36.66 12.97 -6.85
CA SER A 53 36.71 13.55 -5.50
C SER A 53 36.80 12.47 -4.42
N ALA A 54 37.15 12.88 -3.20
CA ALA A 54 37.19 11.98 -2.04
C ALA A 54 35.82 11.34 -1.75
N ALA A 55 34.74 12.11 -1.86
CA ALA A 55 33.37 11.62 -1.68
C ALA A 55 33.03 10.48 -2.65
N ILE A 56 33.28 10.67 -3.96
CA ILE A 56 33.06 9.63 -4.98
C ILE A 56 33.85 8.35 -4.68
N ARG A 57 35.11 8.49 -4.25
CA ARG A 57 35.97 7.34 -3.90
C ARG A 57 35.44 6.60 -2.67
N LYS A 58 35.00 7.32 -1.64
CA LYS A 58 34.38 6.75 -0.43
C LYS A 58 33.08 6.01 -0.76
N THR A 59 32.19 6.60 -1.55
CA THR A 59 30.95 5.98 -2.01
C THR A 59 31.23 4.68 -2.76
N ALA A 60 32.14 4.72 -3.75
CA ALA A 60 32.51 3.52 -4.51
C ALA A 60 33.09 2.43 -3.59
N ALA A 61 33.99 2.80 -2.67
CA ALA A 61 34.57 1.85 -1.71
C ALA A 61 33.53 1.24 -0.76
N ALA A 62 32.55 2.02 -0.29
CA ALA A 62 31.46 1.51 0.54
C ALA A 62 30.66 0.41 -0.20
N TYR A 63 30.34 0.64 -1.47
CA TYR A 63 29.65 -0.33 -2.32
C TYR A 63 30.49 -1.58 -2.63
N GLU A 64 31.78 -1.43 -2.93
CA GLU A 64 32.69 -2.57 -3.16
C GLU A 64 32.84 -3.42 -1.91
N ASN A 65 33.11 -2.79 -0.76
CA ASN A 65 33.29 -3.47 0.52
C ASN A 65 32.01 -4.16 0.97
N GLY A 66 30.86 -3.48 0.83
CA GLY A 66 29.56 -4.05 1.14
C GLY A 66 29.25 -5.28 0.30
N PHE A 67 29.43 -5.19 -1.03
CA PHE A 67 29.27 -6.33 -1.92
C PHE A 67 30.22 -7.47 -1.54
N GLY A 68 31.50 -7.17 -1.29
CA GLY A 68 32.51 -8.13 -0.90
C GLY A 68 32.15 -8.87 0.38
N ALA A 69 31.72 -8.16 1.42
CA ALA A 69 31.33 -8.73 2.70
C ALA A 69 30.17 -9.73 2.57
N PHE A 70 29.13 -9.40 1.79
CA PHE A 70 28.02 -10.33 1.54
C PHE A 70 28.47 -11.57 0.75
N VAL A 71 29.31 -11.40 -0.28
CA VAL A 71 29.81 -12.54 -1.06
C VAL A 71 30.71 -13.45 -0.24
N GLU A 72 31.59 -12.88 0.59
CA GLU A 72 32.49 -13.62 1.45
C GLU A 72 31.72 -14.43 2.50
N ALA A 73 30.77 -13.81 3.19
CA ALA A 73 30.00 -14.45 4.25
C ALA A 73 28.92 -15.41 3.71
N TYR A 74 28.28 -15.06 2.58
CA TYR A 74 27.03 -15.70 2.15
C TYR A 74 27.01 -16.11 0.67
N GLY A 75 28.14 -16.13 -0.04
CA GLY A 75 28.19 -16.37 -1.50
C GLY A 75 27.53 -17.67 -1.97
N SER A 76 27.53 -18.72 -1.14
CA SER A 76 26.85 -19.99 -1.40
C SER A 76 25.44 -20.07 -0.80
N HIS A 77 25.02 -19.07 -0.03
CA HIS A 77 23.74 -19.07 0.67
C HIS A 77 22.57 -19.02 -0.33
N PRO A 78 21.49 -19.80 -0.14
CA PRO A 78 20.34 -19.83 -1.04
C PRO A 78 19.64 -18.48 -1.23
N VAL A 79 19.73 -17.58 -0.25
CA VAL A 79 19.23 -16.19 -0.35
C VAL A 79 20.06 -15.35 -1.34
N LEU A 80 21.39 -15.37 -1.21
CA LEU A 80 22.25 -14.48 -1.99
C LEU A 80 22.48 -14.98 -3.42
N ARG A 81 22.51 -16.30 -3.64
CA ARG A 81 22.84 -16.90 -4.94
C ARG A 81 21.93 -16.44 -6.11
N PRO A 82 20.59 -16.39 -5.98
CA PRO A 82 19.71 -15.84 -7.03
C PRO A 82 19.97 -14.35 -7.28
N ILE A 83 20.23 -13.58 -6.22
CA ILE A 83 20.50 -12.13 -6.30
C ILE A 83 21.79 -11.89 -7.09
N LEU A 84 22.87 -12.62 -6.79
CA LEU A 84 24.14 -12.54 -7.53
C LEU A 84 24.00 -12.97 -8.99
N LYS A 85 23.19 -14.00 -9.26
CA LYS A 85 22.90 -14.43 -10.63
C LYS A 85 22.23 -13.32 -11.44
N ASP A 86 21.27 -12.63 -10.84
CA ASP A 86 20.53 -11.55 -11.52
C ASP A 86 21.32 -10.25 -11.61
N ALA A 87 22.07 -9.89 -10.56
CA ALA A 87 22.96 -8.72 -10.58
C ALA A 87 24.08 -8.86 -11.61
N ALA A 88 24.58 -10.09 -11.81
CA ALA A 88 25.58 -10.42 -12.84
C ALA A 88 24.96 -10.88 -14.18
N SER A 89 23.65 -10.67 -14.39
CA SER A 89 22.98 -11.04 -15.65
C SER A 89 23.44 -10.19 -16.84
N HIS A 90 23.91 -8.98 -16.58
CA HIS A 90 24.56 -8.12 -17.57
C HIS A 90 26.05 -8.43 -17.66
N CYS A 91 26.48 -9.05 -18.76
CA CYS A 91 27.87 -9.44 -18.98
C CYS A 91 28.82 -8.28 -19.34
N GLY A 92 28.32 -7.05 -19.46
CA GLY A 92 29.10 -5.87 -19.84
C GLY A 92 29.42 -4.94 -18.68
N THR A 93 30.15 -3.85 -18.96
CA THR A 93 30.30 -2.75 -18.00
C THR A 93 28.97 -2.04 -17.79
N ILE A 94 28.69 -1.65 -16.55
CA ILE A 94 27.57 -0.77 -16.20
C ILE A 94 28.12 0.65 -16.12
N ARG A 95 27.44 1.63 -16.73
CA ARG A 95 27.83 3.03 -16.59
C ARG A 95 27.42 3.51 -15.21
N VAL A 96 28.25 4.29 -14.54
CA VAL A 96 27.93 4.83 -13.22
C VAL A 96 27.92 6.35 -13.32
N LEU A 97 26.84 6.98 -12.86
CA LEU A 97 26.74 8.43 -12.70
C LEU A 97 26.73 8.75 -11.22
N PHE A 98 27.74 9.47 -10.75
CA PHE A 98 27.79 9.96 -9.37
C PHE A 98 27.13 11.33 -9.32
N THR A 99 26.20 11.52 -8.40
CA THR A 99 25.42 12.74 -8.24
C THR A 99 25.58 13.32 -6.83
N LYS A 100 25.29 14.61 -6.71
CA LYS A 100 25.03 15.29 -5.45
C LYS A 100 23.54 15.59 -5.35
N ASP A 101 22.98 15.49 -4.15
CA ASP A 101 21.60 15.87 -3.85
C ASP A 101 20.58 15.06 -4.66
N ASN A 102 20.91 13.81 -4.98
CA ASN A 102 19.93 12.88 -5.53
C ASN A 102 19.08 12.36 -4.37
N ASP A 103 17.76 12.35 -4.55
CA ASP A 103 16.81 11.93 -3.51
C ASP A 103 16.90 10.46 -3.14
N ARG A 104 17.69 9.66 -3.87
CA ARG A 104 17.91 8.23 -3.64
C ARG A 104 19.38 7.93 -3.51
N VAL A 105 19.68 6.94 -2.69
CA VAL A 105 21.05 6.41 -2.57
C VAL A 105 21.50 5.75 -3.88
N ALA A 106 20.61 5.00 -4.56
CA ALA A 106 20.90 4.34 -5.84
C ALA A 106 19.68 4.25 -6.76
N ARG A 107 19.89 4.42 -8.06
CA ARG A 107 18.91 4.20 -9.13
C ARG A 107 19.51 3.44 -10.30
N LEU A 108 18.73 2.57 -10.91
CA LEU A 108 19.10 1.84 -12.11
C LEU A 108 18.23 2.30 -13.28
N SER A 109 18.85 2.93 -14.27
CA SER A 109 18.24 3.19 -15.56
C SER A 109 18.55 2.03 -16.52
N PRO A 110 17.54 1.37 -17.10
CA PRO A 110 17.74 0.31 -18.07
C PRO A 110 18.49 0.82 -19.30
N ALA A 111 19.09 -0.12 -20.04
CA ALA A 111 19.76 0.21 -21.28
C ALA A 111 18.76 0.89 -22.25
N PRO A 112 19.07 2.08 -22.79
CA PRO A 112 18.13 2.84 -23.63
C PRO A 112 17.80 2.16 -24.95
N ARG A 113 18.60 1.16 -25.36
CA ARG A 113 18.41 0.33 -26.55
C ARG A 113 19.15 -0.99 -26.41
N LYS A 114 18.75 -2.00 -27.19
CA LYS A 114 19.44 -3.30 -27.26
C LYS A 114 20.93 -3.09 -27.59
N GLY A 115 21.82 -3.64 -26.77
CA GLY A 115 23.28 -3.50 -26.90
C GLY A 115 23.89 -2.26 -26.22
N ALA A 116 23.09 -1.35 -25.65
CA ALA A 116 23.60 -0.30 -24.78
C ALA A 116 23.83 -0.82 -23.35
N SER A 117 24.64 -0.10 -22.58
CA SER A 117 24.86 -0.40 -21.15
C SER A 117 23.81 0.30 -20.29
N PRO A 118 23.26 -0.39 -19.27
CA PRO A 118 22.46 0.25 -18.24
C PRO A 118 23.30 1.29 -17.49
N GLN A 119 22.63 2.23 -16.85
CA GLN A 119 23.26 3.28 -16.04
C GLN A 119 22.81 3.15 -14.59
N LEU A 120 23.77 3.05 -13.68
CA LEU A 120 23.56 3.13 -12.24
C LEU A 120 23.84 4.57 -11.81
N VAL A 121 22.87 5.24 -11.20
CA VAL A 121 23.03 6.57 -10.60
C VAL A 121 23.21 6.37 -9.10
N LEU A 122 24.27 6.94 -8.54
CA LEU A 122 24.63 6.83 -7.13
C LEU A 122 24.77 8.21 -6.53
N ASP A 123 24.12 8.45 -5.40
CA ASP A 123 24.41 9.65 -4.63
C ASP A 123 25.76 9.52 -3.92
N ALA A 124 26.57 10.58 -3.98
CA ALA A 124 27.92 10.60 -3.45
C ALA A 124 28.06 11.33 -2.09
N THR A 125 27.00 11.92 -1.54
CA THR A 125 27.07 12.72 -0.29
C THR A 125 26.78 11.89 0.95
N TRP A 126 26.02 10.80 0.84
CA TRP A 126 25.69 9.98 2.02
C TRP A 126 26.88 9.24 2.63
N ALA A 127 27.93 8.98 1.84
CA ALA A 127 29.09 8.19 2.25
C ALA A 127 30.21 9.01 2.90
N ASP A 128 29.92 10.27 3.30
CA ASP A 128 30.92 11.19 3.87
C ASP A 128 31.63 10.62 5.11
N SER A 129 31.04 9.63 5.79
CA SER A 129 31.52 8.99 7.02
C SER A 129 31.98 7.51 6.93
N ALA A 130 32.29 6.90 5.77
CA ALA A 130 32.70 5.47 5.73
C ALA A 130 34.24 5.26 5.69
N PRO A 131 34.81 4.32 6.49
CA PRO A 131 34.43 2.90 6.49
C PRO A 131 34.07 2.37 7.88
N GLU A 132 32.81 2.52 8.27
CA GLU A 132 32.23 1.73 9.36
C GLU A 132 31.47 0.54 8.74
N THR A 133 31.65 -0.66 9.30
CA THR A 133 30.94 -1.90 8.95
C THR A 133 29.44 -1.72 8.61
N PRO A 134 28.63 -0.94 9.37
CA PRO A 134 27.22 -0.71 9.04
C PRO A 134 26.98 0.01 7.70
N ALA A 135 27.78 1.00 7.34
CA ALA A 135 27.64 1.71 6.06
C ALA A 135 27.94 0.78 4.87
N ALA A 136 28.91 -0.12 5.02
CA ALA A 136 29.20 -1.15 4.02
C ALA A 136 28.05 -2.16 3.89
N HIS A 137 27.49 -2.65 5.00
CA HIS A 137 26.32 -3.54 4.95
C HIS A 137 25.13 -2.89 4.24
N PHE A 138 24.82 -1.64 4.59
CA PHE A 138 23.79 -0.86 3.89
C PHE A 138 24.08 -0.77 2.38
N ALA A 139 25.29 -0.31 2.01
CA ALA A 139 25.70 -0.18 0.62
C ALA A 139 25.56 -1.49 -0.17
N GLY A 140 26.02 -2.60 0.42
CA GLY A 140 25.95 -3.93 -0.17
C GLY A 140 24.51 -4.38 -0.43
N MET A 141 23.63 -4.21 0.55
CA MET A 141 22.20 -4.54 0.42
C MET A 141 21.53 -3.71 -0.68
N ILE A 142 21.76 -2.39 -0.69
CA ILE A 142 21.16 -1.49 -1.68
C ILE A 142 21.67 -1.80 -3.08
N LEU A 143 22.97 -2.04 -3.24
CA LEU A 143 23.56 -2.38 -4.54
C LEU A 143 23.03 -3.71 -5.06
N LEU A 144 23.05 -4.75 -4.22
CA LEU A 144 22.59 -6.09 -4.60
C LEU A 144 21.10 -6.07 -4.97
N GLY A 145 20.26 -5.44 -4.15
CA GLY A 145 18.83 -5.26 -4.44
C GLY A 145 18.60 -4.50 -5.74
N THR A 146 19.28 -3.36 -5.92
CA THR A 146 19.15 -2.49 -7.11
C THR A 146 19.60 -3.20 -8.38
N LEU A 147 20.76 -3.84 -8.38
CA LEU A 147 21.29 -4.54 -9.56
C LEU A 147 20.51 -5.80 -9.89
N SER A 148 19.82 -6.40 -8.92
CA SER A 148 18.96 -7.55 -9.19
C SER A 148 17.81 -7.24 -10.17
N MET A 149 17.44 -5.96 -10.31
CA MET A 149 16.48 -5.45 -11.31
C MET A 149 17.05 -5.34 -12.73
N LEU A 150 18.33 -5.66 -12.94
CA LEU A 150 18.88 -5.88 -14.29
C LEU A 150 18.21 -7.07 -14.99
N ASN A 151 17.74 -8.05 -14.21
CA ASN A 151 16.87 -9.09 -14.73
C ASN A 151 15.46 -8.51 -14.93
N PRO A 152 14.91 -8.49 -16.17
CA PRO A 152 13.59 -7.93 -16.46
C PRO A 152 12.43 -8.59 -15.70
N LYS A 153 12.63 -9.79 -15.16
CA LYS A 153 11.63 -10.48 -14.33
C LYS A 153 11.59 -9.98 -12.89
N THR A 154 12.61 -9.26 -12.45
CA THR A 154 12.73 -8.74 -11.09
C THR A 154 12.22 -7.30 -11.06
N ASN A 155 10.99 -7.12 -10.61
CA ASN A 155 10.42 -5.79 -10.38
C ASN A 155 10.88 -5.22 -9.02
N GLN A 156 10.53 -3.95 -8.77
CA GLN A 156 10.84 -3.25 -7.52
C GLN A 156 10.37 -4.00 -6.26
N ARG A 157 9.20 -4.67 -6.32
CA ARG A 157 8.66 -5.45 -5.20
C ARG A 157 9.55 -6.65 -4.87
N ALA A 158 9.95 -7.42 -5.88
CA ALA A 158 10.87 -8.53 -5.73
C ALA A 158 12.25 -8.07 -5.25
N ALA A 159 12.74 -6.91 -5.71
CA ALA A 159 14.00 -6.33 -5.26
C ALA A 159 13.97 -5.96 -3.77
N MET A 160 12.88 -5.41 -3.24
CA MET A 160 12.76 -5.15 -1.80
C MET A 160 12.72 -6.45 -0.99
N HIS A 161 11.98 -7.48 -1.43
CA HIS A 161 12.00 -8.78 -0.74
C HIS A 161 13.42 -9.34 -0.65
N ARG A 162 14.24 -9.14 -1.69
CA ARG A 162 15.66 -9.53 -1.68
C ARG A 162 16.46 -8.72 -0.67
N VAL A 163 16.20 -7.42 -0.53
CA VAL A 163 16.83 -6.58 0.48
C VAL A 163 16.43 -7.01 1.90
N PHE A 164 15.17 -7.38 2.10
CA PHE A 164 14.71 -7.98 3.36
C PHE A 164 15.46 -9.27 3.65
N ASP A 165 15.46 -10.20 2.70
CA ASP A 165 16.15 -11.48 2.87
C ASP A 165 17.65 -11.27 3.18
N LEU A 166 18.31 -10.28 2.55
CA LEU A 166 19.71 -9.92 2.85
C LEU A 166 19.88 -9.36 4.28
N TYR A 167 18.96 -8.52 4.76
CA TYR A 167 18.95 -8.07 6.15
C TYR A 167 18.78 -9.25 7.12
N GLY A 168 17.93 -10.22 6.77
CA GLY A 168 17.71 -11.44 7.53
C GLY A 168 18.99 -12.24 7.81
N LEU A 169 19.96 -12.21 6.88
CA LEU A 169 21.25 -12.89 7.02
C LEU A 169 22.17 -12.26 8.07
N LEU A 170 21.97 -10.99 8.42
CA LEU A 170 22.81 -10.31 9.40
C LEU A 170 22.57 -10.86 10.81
N ASP A 171 23.65 -10.99 11.60
CA ASP A 171 23.53 -11.35 13.01
C ASP A 171 22.95 -10.20 13.85
N ALA A 172 22.63 -10.46 15.12
CA ALA A 172 22.01 -9.47 16.00
C ALA A 172 22.87 -8.20 16.20
N ALA A 173 24.19 -8.35 16.28
CA ALA A 173 25.09 -7.22 16.46
C ALA A 173 25.18 -6.36 15.18
N GLN A 174 25.24 -7.02 14.02
CA GLN A 174 25.22 -6.36 12.72
C GLN A 174 23.91 -5.63 12.47
N LYS A 175 22.77 -6.25 12.83
CA LYS A 175 21.43 -5.63 12.76
C LYS A 175 21.35 -4.38 13.64
N ALA A 176 21.82 -4.45 14.89
CA ALA A 176 21.84 -3.30 15.80
C ALA A 176 22.70 -2.14 15.28
N GLN A 177 23.89 -2.44 14.73
CA GLN A 177 24.76 -1.42 14.13
C GLN A 177 24.11 -0.78 12.90
N LEU A 178 23.48 -1.58 12.03
CA LEU A 178 22.78 -1.08 10.85
C LEU A 178 21.57 -0.22 11.23
N GLN A 179 20.79 -0.63 12.25
CA GLN A 179 19.68 0.16 12.80
C GLN A 179 20.15 1.53 13.28
N LYS A 180 21.23 1.58 14.07
CA LYS A 180 21.83 2.84 14.52
C LYS A 180 22.24 3.72 13.35
N PHE A 181 22.90 3.14 12.35
CA PHE A 181 23.32 3.86 11.14
C PHE A 181 22.15 4.45 10.36
N LEU A 182 21.10 3.66 10.09
CA LEU A 182 19.90 4.13 9.37
C LEU A 182 19.21 5.28 10.11
N ARG A 183 19.22 5.25 11.45
CA ARG A 183 18.61 6.30 12.28
C ARG A 183 19.46 7.56 12.40
N SER A 184 20.78 7.46 12.27
CA SER A 184 21.68 8.61 12.44
C SER A 184 22.18 9.23 11.13
N SER A 185 21.98 8.56 10.00
CA SER A 185 22.48 9.02 8.70
C SER A 185 21.37 9.63 7.85
N SER A 186 21.76 10.40 6.84
CA SER A 186 20.84 11.03 5.88
C SER A 186 20.32 10.06 4.81
N VAL A 187 20.42 8.74 5.01
CA VAL A 187 20.06 7.73 3.99
C VAL A 187 18.66 7.15 4.12
N ASP A 188 17.99 7.38 5.25
CA ASP A 188 16.67 6.81 5.54
C ASP A 188 15.75 7.89 6.13
N CYS A 189 15.27 8.77 5.24
CA CYS A 189 14.31 9.82 5.57
C CYS A 189 13.08 9.20 6.25
N GLY A 190 12.71 9.74 7.42
CA GLY A 190 11.60 9.22 8.20
C GLY A 190 11.82 7.81 8.78
N HIS A 191 13.05 7.32 8.78
CA HIS A 191 13.42 6.00 9.34
C HIS A 191 12.59 4.83 8.79
N VAL A 192 12.07 4.96 7.56
CA VAL A 192 11.16 4.00 6.94
C VAL A 192 11.80 2.62 6.86
N PHE A 193 13.04 2.56 6.38
CA PHE A 193 13.78 1.31 6.24
C PHE A 193 14.15 0.71 7.60
N ALA A 194 14.63 1.54 8.54
CA ALA A 194 14.93 1.13 9.90
C ALA A 194 13.72 0.49 10.57
N ASN A 195 12.54 1.12 10.45
CA ASN A 195 11.30 0.64 11.03
C ASN A 195 10.82 -0.65 10.36
N ALA A 196 10.86 -0.74 9.03
CA ALA A 196 10.51 -1.99 8.36
C ALA A 196 11.42 -3.14 8.80
N PHE A 197 12.73 -2.90 8.89
CA PHE A 197 13.69 -3.91 9.33
C PHE A 197 13.55 -4.32 10.79
N ALA A 198 13.21 -3.39 11.68
CA ALA A 198 12.97 -3.68 13.08
C ALA A 198 11.74 -4.58 13.24
N ASN A 199 10.66 -4.26 12.54
CA ASN A 199 9.38 -4.95 12.72
C ASN A 199 9.23 -6.22 11.87
N LEU A 200 9.86 -6.30 10.70
CA LEU A 200 9.73 -7.46 9.81
C LEU A 200 10.20 -8.76 10.46
N TYR A 201 11.22 -8.66 11.31
CA TYR A 201 11.85 -9.79 12.01
C TYR A 201 11.51 -9.80 13.51
N ASP A 202 10.50 -9.04 13.92
CA ASP A 202 9.98 -9.05 15.28
C ASP A 202 8.94 -10.17 15.43
N ALA A 203 9.34 -11.25 16.09
CA ALA A 203 8.49 -12.42 16.29
C ALA A 203 7.34 -12.13 17.26
N GLU A 204 7.55 -11.29 18.28
CA GLU A 204 6.50 -10.91 19.23
C GLU A 204 5.42 -10.08 18.54
N LEU A 205 5.83 -9.14 17.68
CA LEU A 205 4.90 -8.33 16.89
C LEU A 205 4.11 -9.19 15.90
N ALA A 206 4.77 -10.12 15.19
CA ALA A 206 4.10 -11.01 14.25
C ALA A 206 3.08 -11.91 14.95
N GLN A 207 3.44 -12.43 16.14
CA GLN A 207 2.54 -13.21 16.99
C GLN A 207 1.37 -12.36 17.51
N ALA A 208 1.61 -11.13 17.96
CA ALA A 208 0.57 -10.26 18.51
C ALA A 208 -0.42 -9.75 17.46
N GLN A 209 0.06 -9.38 16.26
CA GLN A 209 -0.80 -8.81 15.22
C GLN A 209 -1.52 -9.87 14.40
N ASP A 210 -0.78 -10.92 14.02
CA ASP A 210 -1.20 -11.84 12.96
C ASP A 210 -1.11 -13.30 13.43
N ASP A 211 -0.93 -13.59 14.73
CA ASP A 211 -0.83 -14.95 15.34
C ASP A 211 0.16 -15.87 14.60
N LEU A 212 1.28 -15.29 14.17
CA LEU A 212 2.23 -15.90 13.25
C LEU A 212 3.61 -16.05 13.90
N ASP A 213 4.10 -17.28 13.98
CA ASP A 213 5.51 -17.57 14.19
C ASP A 213 6.29 -17.37 12.88
N ILE A 214 7.21 -16.41 12.87
CA ILE A 214 8.04 -16.08 11.70
C ILE A 214 9.42 -16.74 11.75
N GLU A 215 9.81 -17.35 12.87
CA GLU A 215 11.14 -17.89 13.09
C GLU A 215 11.39 -19.16 12.28
N GLU A 216 10.38 -20.03 12.15
CA GLU A 216 10.49 -21.30 11.41
C GLU A 216 10.95 -21.11 9.96
N LEU A 217 10.53 -20.01 9.33
CA LEU A 217 10.81 -19.69 7.93
C LEU A 217 11.80 -18.52 7.76
N ALA A 218 12.38 -18.00 8.83
CA ALA A 218 13.22 -16.79 8.80
C ALA A 218 14.40 -16.88 7.80
N ASN A 219 15.01 -18.06 7.65
CA ASN A 219 16.18 -18.29 6.79
C ASN A 219 15.82 -18.66 5.34
N ILE A 220 14.54 -18.77 5.02
CA ILE A 220 14.06 -19.10 3.68
C ILE A 220 13.89 -17.81 2.89
N SER A 221 14.40 -17.76 1.65
CA SER A 221 14.21 -16.58 0.81
C SER A 221 12.74 -16.39 0.45
N THR A 222 12.32 -15.14 0.40
CA THR A 222 10.94 -14.77 0.06
C THR A 222 10.58 -15.25 -1.35
N GLU A 223 11.54 -15.26 -2.29
CA GLU A 223 11.34 -15.80 -3.64
C GLU A 223 11.00 -17.30 -3.60
N LEU A 224 11.70 -18.09 -2.78
CA LEU A 224 11.43 -19.52 -2.65
C LEU A 224 10.10 -19.79 -1.93
N LEU A 225 9.74 -18.95 -0.96
CA LEU A 225 8.42 -18.99 -0.33
C LEU A 225 7.32 -18.73 -1.36
N PHE A 226 7.46 -17.72 -2.23
CA PHE A 226 6.46 -17.43 -3.27
C PHE A 226 6.31 -18.59 -4.26
N GLN A 227 7.43 -19.18 -4.70
CA GLN A 227 7.41 -20.34 -5.59
C GLN A 227 6.70 -21.54 -4.94
N THR A 228 7.00 -21.78 -3.67
CA THR A 228 6.41 -22.88 -2.90
C THR A 228 4.92 -22.64 -2.63
N GLY A 229 4.55 -21.46 -2.14
CA GLY A 229 3.17 -21.07 -1.89
C GLY A 229 2.32 -21.13 -3.15
N TYR A 230 2.81 -20.61 -4.28
CA TYR A 230 2.10 -20.68 -5.57
C TYR A 230 1.90 -22.12 -6.06
N ALA A 231 2.92 -22.97 -5.92
CA ALA A 231 2.81 -24.38 -6.27
C ALA A 231 1.78 -25.11 -5.40
N LEU A 232 1.77 -24.84 -4.08
CA LEU A 232 0.81 -25.41 -3.15
C LEU A 232 -0.62 -24.89 -3.41
N ASP A 233 -0.79 -23.61 -3.71
CA ASP A 233 -2.09 -23.01 -4.03
C ASP A 233 -2.69 -23.61 -5.31
N THR A 234 -1.85 -23.82 -6.33
CA THR A 234 -2.24 -24.52 -7.57
C THR A 234 -2.68 -25.96 -7.29
N LEU A 235 -2.01 -26.65 -6.36
CA LEU A 235 -2.38 -28.00 -5.94
C LEU A 235 -3.67 -28.02 -5.12
N ARG A 236 -3.91 -26.99 -4.29
CA ARG A 236 -5.13 -26.83 -3.48
C ARG A 236 -6.38 -26.72 -4.33
N PHE A 237 -6.33 -25.94 -5.41
CA PHE A 237 -7.47 -25.72 -6.31
C PHE A 237 -7.53 -26.68 -7.52
N SER A 238 -6.68 -27.70 -7.55
CA SER A 238 -6.68 -28.66 -8.65
C SER A 238 -7.89 -29.60 -8.58
N ALA A 239 -8.63 -29.68 -9.69
CA ALA A 239 -9.84 -30.50 -9.84
C ALA A 239 -9.65 -32.02 -9.64
N LYS A 240 -8.40 -32.50 -9.55
CA LYS A 240 -8.08 -33.94 -9.43
C LYS A 240 -8.18 -34.49 -8.01
N GLY A 241 -8.31 -33.66 -6.98
CA GLY A 241 -8.45 -34.08 -5.58
C GLY A 241 -7.20 -34.79 -5.01
N THR A 242 -6.98 -34.68 -3.69
CA THR A 242 -5.77 -35.15 -2.96
C THR A 242 -4.38 -34.48 -3.22
N PRO A 243 -4.20 -33.34 -3.93
CA PRO A 243 -2.86 -32.94 -4.42
C PRO A 243 -2.06 -32.15 -3.38
N LEU A 244 -2.74 -31.43 -2.48
CA LEU A 244 -2.10 -30.59 -1.48
C LEU A 244 -1.26 -31.40 -0.48
N LYS A 245 -1.78 -32.53 0.03
CA LYS A 245 -1.06 -33.38 1.00
C LYS A 245 0.29 -33.85 0.48
N LYS A 246 0.30 -34.41 -0.73
CA LYS A 246 1.55 -34.86 -1.39
C LYS A 246 2.47 -33.67 -1.69
N GLY A 247 1.88 -32.56 -2.15
CA GLY A 247 2.60 -31.31 -2.40
C GLY A 247 3.29 -30.76 -1.16
N VAL A 248 2.62 -30.70 -0.01
CA VAL A 248 3.18 -30.21 1.24
C VAL A 248 4.31 -31.12 1.71
N VAL A 249 4.12 -32.44 1.74
CA VAL A 249 5.18 -33.38 2.13
C VAL A 249 6.44 -33.19 1.27
N GLU A 250 6.26 -33.02 -0.04
CA GLU A 250 7.40 -32.84 -0.94
C GLU A 250 8.02 -31.44 -0.83
N LEU A 251 7.20 -30.38 -0.83
CA LEU A 251 7.66 -29.00 -0.97
C LEU A 251 8.03 -28.38 0.38
N ALA A 252 7.20 -28.53 1.42
CA ALA A 252 7.53 -28.02 2.77
C ALA A 252 8.70 -28.81 3.37
N GLY A 253 8.77 -30.12 3.14
CA GLY A 253 9.91 -30.96 3.54
C GLY A 253 11.23 -30.56 2.86
N LYS A 254 11.19 -30.10 1.60
CA LYS A 254 12.36 -29.55 0.91
C LYS A 254 12.70 -28.14 1.38
N LEU A 255 11.67 -27.33 1.66
CA LEU A 255 11.81 -25.94 2.07
C LEU A 255 12.54 -25.85 3.41
N CYS A 256 12.15 -26.68 4.36
CA CYS A 256 12.66 -26.65 5.71
C CYS A 256 12.67 -28.06 6.33
N PRO A 257 13.68 -28.89 5.98
CA PRO A 257 13.71 -30.31 6.36
C PRO A 257 13.82 -30.55 7.87
N ASN A 258 14.26 -29.53 8.62
CA ASN A 258 14.57 -29.64 10.04
C ASN A 258 13.58 -28.89 10.95
N CYS A 259 12.61 -28.13 10.44
CA CYS A 259 11.61 -27.45 11.28
C CYS A 259 10.31 -28.27 11.44
N ALA A 260 9.46 -27.82 12.38
CA ALA A 260 8.19 -28.48 12.66
C ALA A 260 7.15 -28.25 11.54
N LEU A 261 7.34 -27.24 10.70
CA LEU A 261 6.57 -27.06 9.47
C LEU A 261 6.73 -28.21 8.45
N GLY A 262 7.92 -28.80 8.38
CA GLY A 262 8.22 -29.87 7.43
C GLY A 262 7.71 -31.26 7.85
N LYS A 263 7.15 -31.38 9.06
CA LYS A 263 6.80 -32.67 9.69
C LYS A 263 5.41 -32.62 10.34
N PRO A 264 4.65 -33.72 10.34
CA PRO A 264 3.40 -33.80 11.09
C PRO A 264 3.65 -33.80 12.59
N LEU A 265 2.78 -33.14 13.35
CA LEU A 265 2.77 -33.17 14.80
C LEU A 265 2.18 -34.51 15.32
N SER A 266 2.46 -34.83 16.58
CA SER A 266 1.95 -36.06 17.20
C SER A 266 0.41 -36.07 17.21
N GLY A 267 -0.19 -37.08 16.57
CA GLY A 267 -1.65 -37.22 16.46
C GLY A 267 -2.30 -36.34 15.39
N GLU A 268 -1.52 -35.57 14.63
CA GLU A 268 -2.02 -34.71 13.55
C GLU A 268 -2.41 -35.55 12.32
N SER A 269 -3.60 -35.31 11.76
CA SER A 269 -3.99 -36.00 10.52
C SER A 269 -3.21 -35.43 9.32
N PRO A 270 -3.06 -36.19 8.22
CA PRO A 270 -2.40 -35.70 7.01
C PRO A 270 -3.05 -34.44 6.41
N GLU A 271 -4.36 -34.28 6.58
CA GLU A 271 -5.12 -33.08 6.19
C GLU A 271 -4.74 -31.88 7.05
N ALA A 272 -4.76 -32.05 8.37
CA ALA A 272 -4.42 -31.00 9.32
C ALA A 272 -2.97 -30.53 9.15
N PHE A 273 -2.04 -31.48 8.93
CA PHE A 273 -0.66 -31.16 8.60
C PHE A 273 -0.55 -30.32 7.31
N ALA A 274 -1.25 -30.73 6.25
CA ALA A 274 -1.20 -30.03 4.96
C ALA A 274 -1.77 -28.61 5.03
N GLU A 275 -2.90 -28.42 5.71
CA GLU A 275 -3.50 -27.09 5.89
C GLU A 275 -2.64 -26.22 6.81
N ARG A 276 -2.13 -26.75 7.94
CA ARG A 276 -1.23 -25.99 8.84
C ARG A 276 0.02 -25.51 8.11
N ALA A 277 0.68 -26.39 7.38
CA ALA A 277 1.91 -26.04 6.67
C ALA A 277 1.67 -25.02 5.56
N PHE A 278 0.56 -25.18 4.81
CA PHE A 278 0.17 -24.22 3.79
C PHE A 278 -0.18 -22.85 4.40
N ASP A 279 -1.04 -22.82 5.43
CA ASP A 279 -1.46 -21.59 6.13
C ASP A 279 -0.27 -20.80 6.65
N HIS A 280 0.68 -21.49 7.29
CA HIS A 280 1.87 -20.85 7.83
C HIS A 280 2.79 -20.27 6.73
N ILE A 281 2.96 -20.96 5.60
CA ILE A 281 3.69 -20.41 4.43
C ILE A 281 2.96 -19.18 3.88
N GLU A 282 1.63 -19.27 3.72
CA GLU A 282 0.81 -18.19 3.18
C GLU A 282 0.84 -16.94 4.09
N ARG A 283 0.72 -17.13 5.40
CA ARG A 283 0.77 -16.05 6.39
C ARG A 283 2.16 -15.43 6.49
N THR A 284 3.22 -16.23 6.44
CA THR A 284 4.60 -15.71 6.35
C THR A 284 4.81 -14.88 5.10
N LEU A 285 4.29 -15.31 3.95
CA LEU A 285 4.33 -14.53 2.72
C LEU A 285 3.58 -13.21 2.87
N LYS A 286 2.34 -13.25 3.40
CA LYS A 286 1.54 -12.06 3.66
C LYS A 286 2.24 -11.08 4.60
N TRP A 287 2.91 -11.57 5.65
CA TRP A 287 3.69 -10.75 6.58
C TRP A 287 4.83 -10.01 5.89
N ARG A 288 5.68 -10.72 5.13
CA ARG A 288 6.79 -10.08 4.40
C ARG A 288 6.29 -9.10 3.33
N ASP A 289 5.23 -9.49 2.65
CA ASP A 289 4.63 -8.71 1.58
C ASP A 289 3.86 -7.47 2.08
N LYS A 290 3.34 -7.51 3.31
CA LYS A 290 2.77 -6.36 4.04
C LYS A 290 3.81 -5.25 4.22
N TRP A 291 5.01 -5.60 4.69
CA TRP A 291 6.11 -4.64 4.86
C TRP A 291 6.64 -4.10 3.53
N ALA A 292 6.77 -4.95 2.51
CA ALA A 292 7.14 -4.52 1.16
C ALA A 292 6.09 -3.55 0.57
N THR A 293 4.81 -3.85 0.78
CA THR A 293 3.71 -2.97 0.37
C THR A 293 3.77 -1.64 1.10
N TRP A 294 3.94 -1.67 2.43
CA TRP A 294 4.05 -0.47 3.26
C TRP A 294 5.20 0.43 2.82
N MET A 295 6.38 -0.13 2.55
CA MET A 295 7.54 0.65 2.09
C MET A 295 7.35 1.29 0.71
N ARG A 296 6.70 0.58 -0.22
CA ARG A 296 6.36 1.18 -1.53
C ARG A 296 5.31 2.27 -1.44
N MET A 297 4.48 2.24 -0.40
CA MET A 297 3.51 3.31 -0.17
C MET A 297 4.20 4.58 0.34
N GLN A 298 5.32 4.46 1.07
CA GLN A 298 6.09 5.63 1.49
C GLN A 298 6.67 6.41 0.32
N ASP A 299 6.94 5.74 -0.80
CA ASP A 299 7.36 6.38 -2.04
C ASP A 299 6.33 7.32 -2.68
N ARG A 300 5.09 7.27 -2.19
CA ARG A 300 3.92 7.91 -2.82
C ARG A 300 3.27 8.96 -1.94
N ILE A 301 3.66 9.02 -0.68
CA ILE A 301 3.03 9.84 0.36
C ILE A 301 4.15 10.61 1.05
N ASP A 302 4.10 11.93 0.92
CA ASP A 302 4.90 12.82 1.75
C ASP A 302 4.23 12.89 3.14
N PHE A 303 4.97 12.82 4.23
CA PHE A 303 4.33 12.82 5.55
C PHE A 303 3.85 14.22 5.92
N PRO A 304 2.54 14.43 6.17
CA PRO A 304 2.01 15.74 6.53
C PRO A 304 2.23 16.06 8.02
N TYR A 305 3.20 15.42 8.69
CA TYR A 305 3.48 15.62 10.11
C TYR A 305 4.93 15.23 10.41
N PRO A 306 5.52 15.76 11.50
CA PRO A 306 6.90 15.52 11.86
C PRO A 306 7.06 14.10 12.39
N GLN A 307 7.69 13.28 11.56
CA GLN A 307 7.81 11.85 11.84
C GLN A 307 8.69 11.56 13.05
N ASP A 308 9.78 12.29 13.22
CA ASP A 308 10.74 12.06 14.28
C ASP A 308 10.09 12.20 15.67
N PHE A 309 9.25 13.23 15.87
CA PHE A 309 8.47 13.37 17.10
C PHE A 309 7.49 12.22 17.33
N VAL A 310 6.81 11.75 16.28
CA VAL A 310 5.90 10.60 16.39
C VAL A 310 6.68 9.33 16.70
N PHE A 311 7.88 9.18 16.13
CA PHE A 311 8.74 8.03 16.40
C PHE A 311 9.34 8.06 17.79
N ASP A 312 9.76 9.21 18.30
CA ASP A 312 10.21 9.36 19.68
C ASP A 312 9.11 8.93 20.65
N LEU A 313 7.88 9.42 20.45
CA LEU A 313 6.71 8.98 21.21
C LEU A 313 6.44 7.49 21.08
N LEU A 314 6.60 6.91 19.88
CA LEU A 314 6.42 5.48 19.66
C LEU A 314 7.47 4.60 20.35
N ASN A 315 8.61 5.16 20.75
CA ASN A 315 9.67 4.44 21.45
C ASN A 315 9.65 4.70 22.97
N GLU A 316 8.78 5.58 23.47
CA GLU A 316 8.60 5.79 24.90
C GLU A 316 7.88 4.60 25.55
N GLU A 317 8.27 4.25 26.78
CA GLU A 317 7.51 3.31 27.59
C GLU A 317 6.16 3.92 27.96
N TYR A 318 5.09 3.15 27.81
CA TYR A 318 3.72 3.58 28.13
C TYR A 318 3.00 2.53 28.97
N GLU A 319 2.24 2.99 29.97
CA GLU A 319 1.40 2.13 30.81
C GLU A 319 -0.03 2.01 30.25
N ASP A 320 -0.55 3.06 29.61
CA ASP A 320 -1.88 3.12 29.01
C ASP A 320 -1.79 3.35 27.49
N LEU A 321 -2.27 2.36 26.74
CA LEU A 321 -2.25 2.34 25.28
C LEU A 321 -3.23 3.34 24.66
N ASP A 322 -4.35 3.66 25.31
CA ASP A 322 -5.31 4.65 24.82
C ASP A 322 -4.84 6.07 25.08
N GLU A 323 -4.18 6.33 26.23
CA GLU A 323 -3.48 7.61 26.49
C GLU A 323 -2.34 7.81 25.50
N TRP A 324 -1.55 6.77 25.25
CA TRP A 324 -0.46 6.82 24.27
C TRP A 324 -0.97 7.11 22.86
N ARG A 325 -2.04 6.44 22.42
CA ARG A 325 -2.74 6.75 21.17
C ARG A 325 -3.25 8.18 21.13
N ALA A 326 -3.77 8.71 22.24
CA ALA A 326 -4.25 10.08 22.32
C ALA A 326 -3.10 11.08 22.18
N ASN A 327 -1.94 10.81 22.81
CA ASN A 327 -0.73 11.63 22.72
C ASN A 327 -0.16 11.64 21.30
N ILE A 328 -0.04 10.47 20.66
CA ILE A 328 0.36 10.36 19.25
C ILE A 328 -0.61 11.14 18.36
N ASN A 329 -1.92 10.97 18.55
CA ASN A 329 -2.93 11.71 17.79
C ASN A 329 -2.85 13.22 18.02
N ALA A 330 -2.55 13.66 19.24
CA ALA A 330 -2.40 15.07 19.57
C ALA A 330 -1.19 15.69 18.86
N VAL A 331 -0.05 14.99 18.84
CA VAL A 331 1.15 15.42 18.11
C VAL A 331 0.89 15.45 16.61
N ILE A 332 0.36 14.37 16.04
CA ILE A 332 -0.01 14.35 14.61
C ILE A 332 -0.96 15.50 14.28
N SER A 333 -2.03 15.69 15.07
CA SER A 333 -3.03 16.74 14.82
C SER A 333 -2.47 18.15 14.97
N ARG A 334 -1.54 18.37 15.91
CA ARG A 334 -0.91 19.66 16.18
C ARG A 334 -0.05 20.13 15.02
N TYR A 335 0.68 19.21 14.41
CA TYR A 335 1.64 19.52 13.36
C TYR A 335 1.17 19.10 11.97
N PHE A 336 -0.13 18.79 11.82
CA PHE A 336 -0.67 18.29 10.56
C PHE A 336 -0.68 19.37 9.46
N ASP A 337 0.09 19.15 8.40
CA ASP A 337 0.10 19.97 7.20
C ASP A 337 -0.93 19.49 6.18
N TYR A 338 -2.06 20.19 6.15
CA TYR A 338 -3.13 19.95 5.20
C TYR A 338 -2.73 20.22 3.74
N GLN A 339 -1.69 21.03 3.49
CA GLN A 339 -1.22 21.28 2.13
C GLN A 339 -0.52 20.04 1.58
N THR A 340 0.47 19.51 2.29
CA THR A 340 1.16 18.25 1.93
C THR A 340 0.17 17.11 1.75
N GLU A 341 -0.80 16.95 2.66
CA GLU A 341 -1.85 15.94 2.51
C GLU A 341 -2.71 16.16 1.25
N GLY A 342 -3.07 17.41 0.96
CA GLY A 342 -3.77 17.78 -0.29
C GLY A 342 -2.98 17.42 -1.56
N GLU A 343 -1.66 17.57 -1.53
CA GLU A 343 -0.77 17.22 -2.64
C GLU A 343 -0.65 15.70 -2.82
N ASN A 344 -0.52 14.94 -1.72
CA ASN A 344 -0.54 13.47 -1.76
C ASN A 344 -1.82 12.92 -2.39
N ILE A 345 -2.96 13.43 -1.92
CA ILE A 345 -4.30 13.11 -2.41
C ILE A 345 -4.37 13.29 -3.93
N LYS A 346 -3.88 14.43 -4.42
CA LYS A 346 -3.86 14.74 -5.85
C LYS A 346 -2.95 13.77 -6.60
N ARG A 347 -1.70 13.57 -6.13
CA ARG A 347 -0.70 12.69 -6.75
C ARG A 347 -1.20 11.24 -6.87
N ILE A 348 -1.76 10.68 -5.80
CA ILE A 348 -2.29 9.32 -5.79
C ILE A 348 -3.49 9.17 -6.72
N SER A 349 -4.36 10.19 -6.76
CA SER A 349 -5.55 10.17 -7.61
C SER A 349 -5.23 10.30 -9.09
N GLU A 350 -4.27 11.17 -9.44
CA GLU A 350 -3.74 11.31 -10.80
C GLU A 350 -3.08 10.00 -11.24
N TRP A 351 -2.20 9.41 -10.41
CA TRP A 351 -1.57 8.12 -10.70
C TRP A 351 -2.59 6.98 -10.90
N ALA A 352 -3.59 6.89 -10.02
CA ALA A 352 -4.62 5.87 -10.10
C ALA A 352 -5.46 6.02 -11.39
N TYR A 353 -5.77 7.26 -11.77
CA TYR A 353 -6.45 7.57 -13.02
C TYR A 353 -5.60 7.19 -14.25
N GLU A 354 -4.33 7.59 -14.27
CA GLU A 354 -3.39 7.27 -15.36
C GLU A 354 -3.13 5.77 -15.51
N SER A 355 -3.15 5.03 -14.39
CA SER A 355 -2.87 3.59 -14.35
C SER A 355 -4.12 2.72 -14.53
N ASP A 356 -5.29 3.32 -14.75
CA ASP A 356 -6.60 2.63 -14.78
C ASP A 356 -6.84 1.75 -13.54
N ILE A 357 -6.38 2.22 -12.38
CA ILE A 357 -6.50 1.51 -11.10
C ILE A 357 -7.70 2.07 -10.34
N ARG A 358 -8.64 1.18 -10.02
CA ARG A 358 -9.73 1.49 -9.10
C ARG A 358 -9.20 1.51 -7.67
N LEU A 359 -9.23 2.69 -7.03
CA LEU A 359 -8.99 2.80 -5.59
C LEU A 359 -10.18 2.20 -4.83
N VAL A 360 -9.91 1.18 -4.00
CA VAL A 360 -10.89 0.53 -3.11
C VAL A 360 -10.33 0.60 -1.70
N SER A 361 -11.12 1.06 -0.72
CA SER A 361 -10.68 1.16 0.67
C SER A 361 -11.67 0.54 1.65
N GLY A 362 -11.14 -0.09 2.71
CA GLY A 362 -11.87 -0.67 3.84
C GLY A 362 -12.14 0.33 4.98
N ARG A 363 -12.82 -0.13 6.04
CA ARG A 363 -13.63 0.71 6.97
C ARG A 363 -12.85 1.69 7.89
N LEU A 364 -13.32 2.94 7.83
CA LEU A 364 -13.53 3.96 8.90
C LEU A 364 -12.32 4.59 9.63
N SER A 365 -11.64 5.56 8.99
CA SER A 365 -10.93 6.66 9.69
C SER A 365 -10.96 7.96 8.85
N ARG A 366 -10.47 9.09 9.42
CA ARG A 366 -10.49 10.48 8.89
C ARG A 366 -10.07 10.67 7.43
N ALA A 367 -9.43 9.68 6.80
CA ALA A 367 -9.21 9.59 5.35
C ALA A 367 -10.50 9.72 4.49
N PHE A 368 -11.69 9.56 5.07
CA PHE A 368 -12.97 9.71 4.36
C PHE A 368 -13.29 11.14 3.91
N GLY A 369 -12.82 12.18 4.61
CA GLY A 369 -12.99 13.58 4.18
C GLY A 369 -12.29 13.85 2.83
N ASN A 370 -11.14 13.21 2.66
CA ASN A 370 -10.30 13.31 1.46
C ASN A 370 -10.95 12.59 0.27
N GLN A 371 -11.58 11.45 0.53
CA GLN A 371 -12.32 10.68 -0.49
C GLN A 371 -13.60 11.37 -0.96
N ALA A 372 -14.38 11.95 -0.05
CA ALA A 372 -15.56 12.72 -0.41
C ALA A 372 -15.19 13.90 -1.32
N ASN A 373 -14.12 14.61 -1.00
CA ASN A 373 -13.60 15.69 -1.84
C ASN A 373 -13.07 15.16 -3.18
N LEU A 374 -12.24 14.12 -3.20
CA LEU A 374 -11.68 13.50 -4.41
C LEU A 374 -12.75 12.97 -5.39
N LEU A 375 -13.71 12.18 -4.88
CA LEU A 375 -14.82 11.66 -5.67
C LEU A 375 -15.74 12.78 -6.14
N SER A 376 -15.83 13.85 -5.35
CA SER A 376 -16.52 15.07 -5.73
C SER A 376 -15.76 16.02 -6.64
N THR A 377 -14.57 15.67 -7.13
CA THR A 377 -13.87 16.50 -8.13
C THR A 377 -13.36 15.71 -9.33
N ALA A 378 -13.34 14.38 -9.24
CA ALA A 378 -12.78 13.49 -10.27
C ALA A 378 -13.49 13.55 -11.64
N LYS A 379 -14.77 13.98 -11.71
CA LYS A 379 -15.47 14.25 -12.97
C LYS A 379 -16.38 15.47 -12.84
N TYR A 380 -16.28 16.41 -13.79
CA TYR A 380 -17.19 17.55 -13.90
C TYR A 380 -18.29 17.26 -14.92
N VAL A 381 -19.49 17.81 -14.69
CA VAL A 381 -20.62 17.69 -15.63
C VAL A 381 -20.34 18.56 -16.86
N GLN A 382 -20.32 17.93 -18.03
CA GLN A 382 -20.20 18.60 -19.33
C GLN A 382 -21.59 18.85 -19.94
N GLY A 383 -21.75 19.90 -20.74
CA GLY A 383 -22.99 20.18 -21.46
C GLY A 383 -24.19 20.51 -20.55
N LYS A 384 -23.97 21.27 -19.47
CA LYS A 384 -25.01 21.63 -18.49
C LYS A 384 -26.20 22.37 -19.13
N GLU A 385 -25.99 23.02 -20.26
CA GLU A 385 -27.03 23.74 -21.01
C GLU A 385 -28.17 22.82 -21.42
N MET A 386 -27.87 21.55 -21.76
CA MET A 386 -28.88 20.57 -22.16
C MET A 386 -29.72 20.06 -20.99
N LEU A 387 -29.20 20.15 -19.76
CA LEU A 387 -29.86 19.69 -18.54
C LEU A 387 -30.77 20.75 -17.93
N ALA A 388 -30.49 22.04 -18.18
CA ALA A 388 -31.24 23.14 -17.59
C ALA A 388 -32.74 23.12 -17.90
N PRO A 389 -33.21 22.83 -19.14
CA PRO A 389 -34.62 22.70 -19.44
C PRO A 389 -35.29 21.53 -18.69
N LEU A 390 -34.57 20.42 -18.49
CA LEU A 390 -35.09 19.25 -17.78
C LEU A 390 -35.24 19.53 -16.28
N ALA A 391 -34.22 20.13 -15.66
CA ALA A 391 -34.28 20.51 -14.25
C ALA A 391 -35.41 21.53 -13.97
N ARG A 392 -35.67 22.47 -14.89
CA ARG A 392 -36.82 23.39 -14.80
C ARG A 392 -38.17 22.67 -14.86
N ARG A 393 -38.29 21.63 -15.69
CA ARG A 393 -39.52 20.84 -15.77
C ARG A 393 -39.80 20.12 -14.46
N ILE A 394 -38.76 19.55 -13.84
CA ILE A 394 -38.87 18.86 -12.55
C ILE A 394 -39.27 19.86 -11.46
N GLU A 395 -38.59 20.99 -11.33
CA GLU A 395 -38.92 22.03 -10.35
C GLU A 395 -40.36 22.55 -10.48
N LYS A 396 -40.84 22.76 -11.72
CA LYS A 396 -42.21 23.19 -11.95
C LYS A 396 -43.24 22.12 -11.57
N ALA A 397 -42.94 20.85 -11.85
CA ALA A 397 -43.85 19.73 -11.57
C ALA A 397 -44.00 19.45 -10.06
N THR A 398 -43.01 19.83 -9.25
CA THR A 398 -43.00 19.53 -7.82
C THR A 398 -43.47 20.68 -6.93
N ARG A 399 -43.96 21.78 -7.49
CA ARG A 399 -44.37 22.99 -6.74
C ARG A 399 -45.38 22.77 -5.62
N GLU A 400 -46.23 21.75 -5.76
CA GLU A 400 -47.30 21.47 -4.80
C GLU A 400 -46.83 20.74 -3.54
N ASP A 401 -45.60 20.20 -3.55
CA ASP A 401 -44.99 19.57 -2.38
C ASP A 401 -43.68 20.28 -2.01
N ALA A 402 -43.66 20.90 -0.82
CA ALA A 402 -42.55 21.73 -0.38
C ALA A 402 -41.20 20.98 -0.30
N THR A 403 -41.24 19.68 0.03
CA THR A 403 -40.03 18.86 0.22
C THR A 403 -39.43 18.49 -1.13
N LEU A 404 -40.27 18.00 -2.05
CA LEU A 404 -39.90 17.70 -3.43
C LEU A 404 -39.48 18.95 -4.19
N HIS A 405 -40.17 20.07 -3.97
CA HIS A 405 -39.82 21.33 -4.59
C HIS A 405 -38.43 21.79 -4.17
N THR A 406 -38.12 21.77 -2.87
CA THR A 406 -36.81 22.15 -2.34
C THR A 406 -35.67 21.31 -2.95
N ALA A 407 -35.87 20.00 -3.06
CA ALA A 407 -34.90 19.11 -3.68
C ALA A 407 -34.72 19.42 -5.19
N ALA A 408 -35.82 19.69 -5.91
CA ALA A 408 -35.78 20.06 -7.33
C ALA A 408 -35.13 21.44 -7.58
N THR A 409 -35.36 22.43 -6.70
CA THR A 409 -34.70 23.74 -6.79
C THR A 409 -33.19 23.61 -6.64
N ARG A 410 -32.71 22.73 -5.76
CA ARG A 410 -31.28 22.44 -5.59
C ARG A 410 -30.66 21.85 -6.85
N LEU A 411 -31.35 20.93 -7.52
CA LEU A 411 -30.94 20.39 -8.83
C LEU A 411 -30.84 21.50 -9.88
N LEU A 412 -31.87 22.35 -9.96
CA LEU A 412 -31.90 23.47 -10.90
C LEU A 412 -30.74 24.45 -10.68
N HIS A 413 -30.44 24.80 -9.43
CA HIS A 413 -29.34 25.68 -9.08
C HIS A 413 -27.98 25.10 -9.49
N LEU A 414 -27.74 23.81 -9.24
CA LEU A 414 -26.49 23.14 -9.60
C LEU A 414 -26.27 23.05 -11.11
N VAL A 415 -27.34 22.98 -11.90
CA VAL A 415 -27.24 22.97 -13.36
C VAL A 415 -27.06 24.38 -13.93
N GLN A 416 -27.62 25.41 -13.29
CA GLN A 416 -27.54 26.81 -13.73
C GLN A 416 -26.29 27.57 -13.25
N GLU A 417 -25.60 27.09 -12.22
CA GLU A 417 -24.40 27.77 -11.73
C GLU A 417 -23.31 27.85 -12.82
N GLN A 418 -22.66 29.00 -12.96
CA GLN A 418 -21.61 29.21 -13.97
C GLN A 418 -20.30 28.49 -13.64
N LYS A 419 -20.10 28.11 -12.37
CA LYS A 419 -18.91 27.38 -11.93
C LYS A 419 -18.93 25.94 -12.43
N LYS A 420 -17.77 25.30 -12.53
CA LYS A 420 -17.69 23.86 -12.82
C LYS A 420 -18.40 23.09 -11.71
N THR A 421 -19.39 22.29 -12.09
CA THR A 421 -20.20 21.50 -11.15
C THR A 421 -19.69 20.06 -11.15
N PRO A 422 -19.27 19.53 -10.01
CA PRO A 422 -18.85 18.15 -9.98
C PRO A 422 -20.00 17.16 -10.13
N TYR A 423 -19.69 16.03 -10.77
CA TYR A 423 -20.64 14.97 -11.07
C TYR A 423 -21.31 14.42 -9.81
N SER A 424 -20.55 14.15 -8.74
CA SER A 424 -21.12 13.60 -7.50
C SER A 424 -22.05 14.58 -6.79
N ARG A 425 -21.83 15.89 -6.93
CA ARG A 425 -22.68 16.93 -6.33
C ARG A 425 -24.05 16.96 -7.01
N LEU A 426 -24.09 16.70 -8.32
CA LEU A 426 -25.33 16.56 -9.09
C LEU A 426 -26.03 15.22 -8.78
N VAL A 427 -25.29 14.11 -8.70
CA VAL A 427 -25.84 12.79 -8.32
C VAL A 427 -26.41 12.81 -6.90
N GLY A 428 -25.72 13.43 -5.94
CA GLY A 428 -26.22 13.55 -4.57
C GLY A 428 -27.51 14.37 -4.48
N ALA A 429 -27.64 15.41 -5.30
CA ALA A 429 -28.89 16.16 -5.41
C ALA A 429 -30.01 15.35 -6.09
N LEU A 430 -29.67 14.47 -7.06
CA LEU A 430 -30.63 13.56 -7.69
C LEU A 430 -31.12 12.50 -6.69
N ASN A 431 -30.21 11.89 -5.94
CA ASN A 431 -30.57 10.92 -4.91
C ASN A 431 -31.47 11.53 -3.83
N ALA A 432 -31.16 12.74 -3.36
CA ALA A 432 -32.01 13.44 -2.40
C ALA A 432 -33.42 13.74 -2.97
N PHE A 433 -33.52 14.00 -4.28
CA PHE A 433 -34.80 14.15 -4.97
C PHE A 433 -35.55 12.82 -5.07
N ASP A 434 -34.86 11.73 -5.43
CA ASP A 434 -35.45 10.39 -5.52
C ASP A 434 -35.94 9.89 -4.15
N GLU A 435 -35.18 10.12 -3.09
CA GLU A 435 -35.60 9.79 -1.71
C GLU A 435 -36.86 10.57 -1.31
N ALA A 436 -36.92 11.87 -1.63
CA ALA A 436 -38.10 12.68 -1.40
C ALA A 436 -39.30 12.18 -2.22
N LEU A 437 -39.07 11.72 -3.45
CA LEU A 437 -40.11 11.18 -4.33
C LEU A 437 -40.66 9.84 -3.83
N VAL A 438 -39.78 8.93 -3.42
CA VAL A 438 -40.20 7.65 -2.83
C VAL A 438 -41.01 7.89 -1.57
N LYS A 439 -40.59 8.82 -0.71
CA LYS A 439 -41.34 9.18 0.49
C LYS A 439 -42.72 9.75 0.16
N TYR A 440 -42.80 10.69 -0.77
CA TYR A 440 -44.06 11.25 -1.26
C TYR A 440 -45.00 10.16 -1.81
N GLN A 441 -44.48 9.24 -2.63
CA GLN A 441 -45.25 8.13 -3.19
C GLN A 441 -45.74 7.17 -2.11
N ALA A 442 -44.91 6.86 -1.11
CA ALA A 442 -45.30 6.00 0.00
C ALA A 442 -46.42 6.64 0.85
N GLU A 443 -46.32 7.94 1.14
CA GLU A 443 -47.36 8.68 1.85
C GLU A 443 -48.67 8.76 1.06
N ALA A 444 -48.59 9.00 -0.26
CA ALA A 444 -49.74 8.99 -1.15
C ALA A 444 -50.41 7.60 -1.22
N ALA A 445 -49.62 6.53 -1.35
CA ALA A 445 -50.12 5.16 -1.39
C ALA A 445 -50.77 4.75 -0.07
N LYS A 446 -50.15 5.12 1.07
CA LYS A 446 -50.73 4.89 2.40
C LYS A 446 -52.09 5.60 2.54
N LYS A 447 -52.18 6.85 2.11
CA LYS A 447 -53.44 7.60 2.15
C LYS A 447 -54.54 6.92 1.33
N ILE A 448 -54.22 6.44 0.13
CA ILE A 448 -55.17 5.69 -0.72
C ILE A 448 -55.62 4.39 -0.04
N LEU A 449 -54.69 3.64 0.58
CA LEU A 449 -55.01 2.40 1.29
C LEU A 449 -55.86 2.66 2.54
N ASP A 450 -55.55 3.71 3.30
CA ASP A 450 -56.33 4.11 4.48
C ASP A 450 -57.75 4.56 4.07
N GLU A 451 -57.88 5.31 2.97
CA GLU A 451 -59.18 5.69 2.39
C GLU A 451 -59.98 4.47 1.91
N ALA A 452 -59.32 3.50 1.25
CA ALA A 452 -59.94 2.26 0.79
C ALA A 452 -60.36 1.34 1.94
N ASP A 453 -59.54 1.19 2.99
CA ASP A 453 -59.87 0.42 4.19
C ASP A 453 -61.03 1.08 4.95
N THR A 454 -61.01 2.41 5.08
CA THR A 454 -62.11 3.17 5.67
C THR A 454 -63.41 2.99 4.88
N ALA A 455 -63.36 3.08 3.54
CA ALA A 455 -64.51 2.82 2.67
C ALA A 455 -65.02 1.38 2.80
N SER A 456 -64.12 0.39 2.86
CA SER A 456 -64.45 -1.03 3.05
C SER A 456 -65.12 -1.30 4.40
N ARG A 457 -64.58 -0.74 5.50
CA ARG A 457 -65.19 -0.80 6.83
C ARG A 457 -66.57 -0.13 6.86
N HIS A 458 -66.77 0.97 6.14
CA HIS A 458 -68.08 1.59 5.99
C HIS A 458 -69.08 0.72 5.19
N LEU A 459 -68.63 -0.02 4.17
CA LEU A 459 -69.47 -0.96 3.43
C LEU A 459 -69.84 -2.18 4.26
N LEU A 460 -68.86 -2.78 4.97
CA LEU A 460 -69.09 -3.93 5.85
C LEU A 460 -70.00 -3.58 7.03
N SER A 461 -69.84 -2.41 7.63
CA SER A 461 -70.73 -1.95 8.71
C SER A 461 -72.16 -1.69 8.20
N ARG A 462 -72.35 -1.12 7.00
CA ARG A 462 -73.67 -1.00 6.37
C ARG A 462 -74.30 -2.35 6.05
N GLY A 463 -73.52 -3.31 5.54
CA GLY A 463 -73.98 -4.69 5.29
C GLY A 463 -74.39 -5.43 6.56
N ALA A 464 -73.60 -5.29 7.63
CA ALA A 464 -73.90 -5.87 8.94
C ALA A 464 -75.17 -5.25 9.57
N ILE A 465 -75.36 -3.94 9.43
CA ILE A 465 -76.58 -3.26 9.88
C ILE A 465 -77.81 -3.73 9.07
N ALA A 466 -77.67 -3.94 7.76
CA ALA A 466 -78.75 -4.47 6.92
C ALA A 466 -79.14 -5.90 7.31
N LEU A 467 -78.15 -6.80 7.47
CA LEU A 467 -78.35 -8.18 7.93
C LEU A 467 -78.94 -8.26 9.35
N SER A 468 -78.52 -7.36 10.24
CA SER A 468 -79.09 -7.27 11.59
C SER A 468 -80.55 -6.80 11.56
N ARG A 469 -80.91 -5.88 10.66
CA ARG A 469 -82.30 -5.44 10.47
C ARG A 469 -83.16 -6.54 9.84
N GLU A 470 -82.64 -7.30 8.89
CA GLU A 470 -83.33 -8.47 8.32
C GLU A 470 -83.57 -9.55 9.38
N ARG A 471 -82.59 -9.85 10.23
CA ARG A 471 -82.76 -10.79 11.35
C ARG A 471 -83.79 -10.31 12.37
N MET A 472 -83.75 -9.04 12.76
CA MET A 472 -84.74 -8.49 13.69
C MET A 472 -86.15 -8.47 13.08
N ALA A 473 -86.28 -8.17 11.78
CA ALA A 473 -87.57 -8.23 11.09
C ALA A 473 -88.11 -9.66 11.00
N ALA A 474 -87.23 -10.66 10.81
CA ALA A 474 -87.59 -12.08 10.82
C ALA A 474 -88.00 -12.57 12.22
N GLU A 475 -87.36 -12.07 13.29
CA GLU A 475 -87.70 -12.40 14.68
C GLU A 475 -89.02 -11.76 15.14
N THR A 476 -89.36 -10.57 14.65
CA THR A 476 -90.65 -9.91 14.94
C THR A 476 -91.82 -10.41 14.06
N GLY A 477 -91.57 -11.31 13.12
CA GLY A 477 -92.55 -11.84 12.17
C GLY A 477 -93.23 -13.15 12.59
N LEU A 478 -93.01 -13.63 13.81
CA LEU A 478 -93.61 -14.85 14.36
C LEU A 478 -94.21 -14.60 15.76
N THR A 479 -95.34 -13.90 15.78
CA THR A 479 -96.66 -14.33 16.29
C THR A 479 -97.69 -13.26 15.98
#